data_AF-A0A2N6FAN3-F1
#
_entry.id   AF-A0A2N6FAN3-F1
#
_cell.length_a   1.000
_cell.length_b   1.000
_cell.length_c   1.000
_cell.angle_alpha   90.00
_cell.angle_beta   90.00
_cell.angle_gamma   90.00
#
_symmetry.space_group_name_H-M   'P 1'
#
loop_
_entity.id
_entity.type
_entity.pdbx_description
1 polymer ?
#
loop_
_entity_poly.entity_id
_entity_poly.type
_entity_poly.pdbx_seq_one_letter_code
_entity_poly.pdbx_strand_id
1 'polypeptide(L)'
;MPRKKAAPVVFEPQGAVDITHARQLRDDLLAAFEGAKEVQVKLNGVSEADLSFVQLLCAGHREATKQGKKMTVDASGMKDAVKSLLIEGGITRQFECQHTKGQKCLWCGEGW
;
A
#
# COMPACT_ATOMS: atom_id res chain seq x y z
N MET A 1 30.26 -11.77 3.23
CA MET A 1 29.00 -12.39 3.70
C MET A 1 27.82 -11.55 3.21
N PRO A 2 26.89 -12.09 2.40
CA PRO A 2 25.67 -11.35 2.06
C PRO A 2 24.79 -11.27 3.32
N ARG A 3 24.45 -10.05 3.75
CA ARG A 3 23.48 -9.86 4.84
C ARG A 3 22.13 -10.41 4.38
N LYS A 4 21.60 -11.44 5.05
CA LYS A 4 20.20 -11.88 4.85
C LYS A 4 19.31 -10.65 5.06
N LYS A 5 18.57 -10.21 4.03
CA LYS A 5 17.51 -9.22 4.21
C LYS A 5 16.47 -9.82 5.16
N ALA A 6 16.09 -9.06 6.18
CA ALA A 6 14.93 -9.41 7.00
C ALA A 6 13.69 -9.45 6.09
N ALA A 7 12.78 -10.40 6.35
CA ALA A 7 11.52 -10.47 5.63
C ALA A 7 10.68 -9.20 5.87
N PRO A 8 9.90 -8.74 4.88
CA PRO A 8 9.00 -7.61 5.08
C PRO A 8 7.91 -7.95 6.10
N VAL A 9 7.53 -6.98 6.92
CA VAL A 9 6.32 -7.08 7.75
C VAL A 9 5.11 -7.01 6.84
N VAL A 10 4.12 -7.87 7.07
CA VAL A 10 2.90 -7.93 6.26
C VAL A 10 1.81 -7.10 6.94
N PHE A 11 1.23 -6.17 6.19
CA PHE A 11 0.01 -5.45 6.56
C PHE A 11 -1.14 -5.96 5.69
N GLU A 12 -2.16 -6.59 6.30
CA GLU A 12 -3.22 -7.29 5.57
C GLU A 12 -4.60 -6.89 6.10
N PRO A 13 -5.12 -5.71 5.68
CA PRO A 13 -6.44 -5.27 6.10
C PRO A 13 -7.55 -6.21 5.59
N GLN A 14 -8.63 -6.31 6.38
CA GLN A 14 -9.75 -7.22 6.14
C GLN A 14 -11.07 -6.44 6.07
N GLY A 15 -11.98 -6.88 5.22
CA GLY A 15 -13.32 -6.29 5.12
C GLY A 15 -13.32 -4.95 4.39
N ALA A 16 -14.16 -4.02 4.85
CA ALA A 16 -14.28 -2.69 4.27
C ALA A 16 -13.12 -1.78 4.67
N VAL A 17 -12.50 -1.13 3.69
CA VAL A 17 -11.44 -0.13 3.89
C VAL A 17 -11.86 1.20 3.27
N ASP A 18 -12.59 1.97 4.06
CA ASP A 18 -13.18 3.24 3.65
C ASP A 18 -12.88 4.36 4.65
N ILE A 19 -13.46 5.53 4.43
CA ILE A 19 -13.24 6.70 5.29
C ILE A 19 -13.65 6.47 6.76
N THR A 20 -14.63 5.60 7.01
CA THR A 20 -15.10 5.31 8.37
C THR A 20 -14.06 4.49 9.15
N HIS A 21 -13.25 3.70 8.44
CA HIS A 21 -12.18 2.88 8.98
C HIS A 21 -10.78 3.54 8.90
N ALA A 22 -10.66 4.70 8.24
CA ALA A 22 -9.38 5.33 7.91
C ALA A 22 -8.47 5.58 9.13
N ARG A 23 -9.05 5.92 10.29
CA ARG A 23 -8.28 6.11 11.54
C ARG A 23 -7.66 4.81 12.01
N GLN A 24 -8.44 3.74 12.10
CA GLN A 24 -7.95 2.43 12.53
C GLN A 24 -6.88 1.91 11.56
N LEU A 25 -7.15 2.00 10.25
CA LEU A 25 -6.22 1.58 9.21
C LEU A 25 -4.88 2.34 9.26
N ARG A 26 -4.93 3.64 9.59
CA ARG A 26 -3.72 4.45 9.79
C ARG A 26 -2.91 3.93 10.97
N ASP A 27 -3.56 3.69 12.10
CA ASP A 27 -2.89 3.26 13.34
C ASP A 27 -2.28 1.87 13.16
N ASP A 28 -3.00 0.94 12.50
CA ASP A 28 -2.49 -0.39 12.15
C ASP A 28 -1.31 -0.33 11.17
N LEU A 29 -1.39 0.54 10.17
CA LEU A 29 -0.29 0.74 9.22
C LEU A 29 0.95 1.32 9.92
N LEU A 30 0.79 2.25 10.86
CA LEU A 30 1.90 2.78 11.65
C LEU A 30 2.54 1.69 12.51
N ALA A 31 1.73 0.87 13.18
CA ALA A 31 2.20 -0.27 13.96
C ALA A 31 3.00 -1.25 13.09
N ALA A 32 2.58 -1.51 11.85
CA ALA A 32 3.33 -2.34 10.92
C ALA A 32 4.73 -1.77 10.57
N PHE A 33 4.90 -0.45 10.64
CA PHE A 33 6.19 0.23 10.44
C PHE A 33 7.04 0.33 11.71
N GLU A 34 6.53 0.00 12.89
CA GLU A 34 7.30 -0.02 14.13
C GLU A 34 8.37 -1.12 14.07
N GLY A 35 9.65 -0.74 14.12
CA GLY A 35 10.77 -1.67 14.01
C GLY A 35 11.01 -2.26 12.61
N ALA A 36 10.10 -2.06 11.65
CA ALA A 36 10.23 -2.58 10.29
C ALA A 36 10.91 -1.59 9.33
N LYS A 37 11.76 -2.11 8.44
CA LYS A 37 12.34 -1.37 7.31
C LYS A 37 11.55 -1.54 6.01
N GLU A 38 10.78 -2.62 5.91
CA GLU A 38 10.00 -2.97 4.74
C GLU A 38 8.64 -3.49 5.19
N VAL A 39 7.58 -2.91 4.61
CA VAL A 39 6.18 -3.34 4.81
C VAL A 39 5.59 -3.73 3.46
N GLN A 40 4.97 -4.90 3.39
CA GLN A 40 4.23 -5.37 2.23
C GLN A 40 2.73 -5.36 2.56
N VAL A 41 1.95 -4.62 1.78
CA VAL A 41 0.49 -4.54 1.91
C VAL A 41 -0.13 -5.65 1.08
N LYS A 42 -0.97 -6.47 1.69
CA LYS A 42 -1.75 -7.52 1.02
C LYS A 42 -3.22 -7.14 0.96
N LEU A 43 -3.83 -7.29 -0.22
CA LEU A 43 -5.19 -6.81 -0.50
C LEU A 43 -6.24 -7.93 -0.59
N ASN A 44 -5.88 -9.18 -0.28
CA ASN A 44 -6.75 -10.35 -0.38
C ASN A 44 -7.91 -10.35 0.62
N GLY A 45 -7.74 -9.70 1.77
CA GLY A 45 -8.78 -9.58 2.80
C GLY A 45 -9.83 -8.52 2.50
N VAL A 46 -9.55 -7.57 1.61
CA VAL A 46 -10.39 -6.40 1.37
C VAL A 46 -11.64 -6.77 0.56
N SER A 47 -12.82 -6.46 1.08
CA SER A 47 -14.10 -6.68 0.39
C SER A 47 -14.63 -5.42 -0.30
N GLU A 48 -14.36 -4.24 0.27
CA GLU A 48 -14.84 -2.94 -0.19
C GLU A 48 -13.74 -1.90 0.04
N ALA A 49 -13.58 -0.94 -0.87
CA ALA A 49 -12.60 0.13 -0.72
C ALA A 49 -13.10 1.43 -1.35
N ASP A 50 -12.70 2.56 -0.77
CA ASP A 50 -12.91 3.88 -1.37
C ASP A 50 -11.57 4.63 -1.57
N LEU A 51 -11.67 5.83 -2.12
CA LEU A 51 -10.51 6.68 -2.40
C LEU A 51 -9.68 7.00 -1.15
N SER A 52 -10.28 7.06 0.04
CA SER A 52 -9.57 7.39 1.27
C SER A 52 -8.53 6.32 1.64
N PHE A 53 -8.82 5.04 1.38
CA PHE A 53 -7.86 3.96 1.58
C PHE A 53 -6.67 4.08 0.64
N VAL A 54 -6.91 4.38 -0.63
CA VAL A 54 -5.84 4.63 -1.61
C VAL A 54 -4.99 5.82 -1.16
N GLN A 55 -5.62 6.92 -0.73
CA GLN A 55 -4.92 8.10 -0.24
C GLN A 55 -4.08 7.80 1.01
N LEU A 56 -4.59 6.98 1.92
CA LEU A 56 -3.86 6.53 3.11
C LEU A 56 -2.61 5.72 2.72
N LEU A 57 -2.73 4.75 1.82
CA LEU A 57 -1.59 3.97 1.34
C LEU A 57 -0.57 4.84 0.60
N CYS A 58 -1.03 5.81 -0.20
CA CYS A 58 -0.15 6.79 -0.84
C CYS A 58 0.59 7.64 0.21
N ALA A 59 -0.10 8.10 1.26
CA ALA A 59 0.50 8.86 2.34
C ALA A 59 1.55 8.03 3.10
N GLY A 60 1.22 6.78 3.43
CA GLY A 60 2.13 5.83 4.06
C GLY A 60 3.37 5.57 3.20
N HIS A 61 3.21 5.36 1.88
CA HIS A 61 4.32 5.13 0.97
C HIS A 61 5.25 6.34 0.84
N ARG A 62 4.68 7.56 0.75
CA ARG A 62 5.47 8.80 0.77
C ARG A 62 6.28 8.92 2.06
N GLU A 63 5.66 8.66 3.19
CA GLU A 63 6.30 8.77 4.50
C GLU A 63 7.38 7.71 4.70
N ALA A 64 7.10 6.46 4.32
CA ALA A 64 8.08 5.39 4.31
C ALA A 64 9.31 5.77 3.47
N THR A 65 9.10 6.30 2.27
CA THR A 65 10.19 6.77 1.38
C THR A 65 11.02 7.87 2.04
N LYS A 66 10.37 8.87 2.66
CA LYS A 66 11.07 9.94 3.40
C LYS A 66 11.94 9.41 4.54
N GLN A 67 11.48 8.36 5.22
CA GLN A 67 12.19 7.70 6.32
C GLN A 67 13.23 6.67 5.84
N GLY A 68 13.43 6.50 4.53
CA GLY A 68 14.31 5.46 3.97
C GLY A 68 13.80 4.03 4.18
N LYS A 69 12.51 3.87 4.50
CA LYS A 69 11.79 2.60 4.57
C LYS A 69 11.19 2.27 3.20
N LYS A 70 10.75 1.03 3.03
CA LYS A 70 10.12 0.55 1.79
C LYS A 70 8.71 0.07 2.07
N MET A 71 7.79 0.43 1.18
CA MET A 71 6.41 -0.04 1.19
C MET A 71 6.06 -0.56 -0.19
N THR A 72 5.50 -1.77 -0.26
CA THR A 72 5.04 -2.39 -1.52
C THR A 72 3.62 -2.90 -1.37
N VAL A 73 2.93 -3.09 -2.50
CA VAL A 73 1.63 -3.77 -2.55
C VAL A 73 1.81 -5.12 -3.22
N ASP A 74 1.24 -6.15 -2.61
CA ASP A 74 0.98 -7.45 -3.21
C ASP A 74 -0.46 -7.47 -3.72
N ALA A 75 -0.59 -7.37 -5.04
CA ALA A 75 -1.85 -7.31 -5.76
C ALA A 75 -2.42 -8.69 -6.12
N SER A 76 -1.68 -9.78 -5.87
CA SER A 76 -2.01 -11.11 -6.41
C SER A 76 -3.36 -11.68 -5.97
N GLY A 77 -3.89 -11.26 -4.82
CA GLY A 77 -5.18 -11.70 -4.29
C GLY A 77 -6.25 -10.61 -4.22
N MET A 78 -6.01 -9.44 -4.82
CA MET A 78 -6.91 -8.29 -4.75
C MET A 78 -8.26 -8.58 -5.42
N LYS A 79 -9.34 -8.18 -4.76
CA LYS A 79 -10.72 -8.34 -5.26
C LYS A 79 -11.14 -7.19 -6.16
N ASP A 80 -12.22 -7.41 -6.92
CA ASP A 80 -12.76 -6.47 -7.91
C ASP A 80 -13.08 -5.09 -7.32
N ALA A 81 -13.54 -5.01 -6.07
CA ALA A 81 -13.85 -3.72 -5.44
C ALA A 81 -12.65 -2.76 -5.42
N VAL A 82 -11.44 -3.28 -5.15
CA VAL A 82 -10.22 -2.45 -5.16
C VAL A 82 -9.74 -2.21 -6.59
N LYS A 83 -9.86 -3.21 -7.45
CA LYS A 83 -9.47 -3.12 -8.87
C LYS A 83 -10.28 -2.05 -9.62
N SER A 84 -11.61 -2.08 -9.52
CA SER A 84 -12.51 -1.09 -10.13
C SER A 84 -12.19 0.31 -9.63
N LEU A 85 -11.99 0.49 -8.32
CA LEU A 85 -11.58 1.78 -7.77
C LEU A 85 -10.29 2.30 -8.41
N LEU A 86 -9.26 1.45 -8.55
CA LEU A 86 -7.98 1.86 -9.12
C LEU A 86 -8.06 2.21 -10.62
N ILE A 87 -8.83 1.42 -11.39
CA ILE A 87 -8.99 1.60 -12.84
C ILE A 87 -9.92 2.78 -13.14
N GLU A 88 -11.14 2.73 -12.63
CA GLU A 88 -12.19 3.74 -12.89
C GLU A 88 -11.84 5.08 -12.24
N GLY A 89 -11.13 5.05 -11.11
CA GLY A 89 -10.60 6.25 -10.46
C GLY A 89 -9.37 6.87 -11.13
N GLY A 90 -8.82 6.25 -12.20
CA GLY A 90 -7.63 6.77 -12.90
C GLY A 90 -6.38 6.81 -12.02
N ILE A 91 -6.30 5.93 -11.02
CA ILE A 91 -5.23 5.88 -10.02
C ILE A 91 -4.05 5.06 -10.52
N THR A 92 -4.27 4.12 -11.44
CA THR A 92 -3.20 3.33 -12.06
C THR A 92 -2.15 4.24 -12.68
N ARG A 93 -0.88 3.83 -12.57
CA ARG A 93 0.27 4.61 -13.06
C ARG A 93 1.14 3.73 -13.96
N GLN A 94 1.68 4.33 -15.00
CA GLN A 94 2.73 3.70 -15.81
C GLN A 94 4.14 4.01 -15.26
N PHE A 95 4.29 5.11 -14.53
CA PHE A 95 5.57 5.61 -14.01
C PHE A 95 5.48 6.02 -12.53
N GLU A 96 6.63 6.35 -11.92
CA GLU A 96 6.73 6.85 -10.55
C GLU A 96 5.76 8.00 -10.25
N CYS A 97 5.32 8.12 -8.99
CA CYS A 97 4.59 9.31 -8.58
C CYS A 97 5.60 10.42 -8.24
N GLN A 98 5.21 11.68 -8.41
CA GLN A 98 6.07 12.84 -8.11
C GLN A 98 6.64 12.89 -6.68
N HIS A 99 6.11 12.05 -5.78
CA HIS A 99 6.49 12.00 -4.38
C HIS A 99 7.45 10.86 -4.03
N THR A 100 7.86 10.04 -4.99
CA THR A 100 8.70 8.87 -4.76
C THR A 100 10.04 9.00 -5.48
N LYS A 101 10.95 9.84 -4.95
CA LYS A 101 12.31 9.92 -5.50
C LYS A 101 13.03 8.58 -5.29
N GLY A 102 13.07 7.74 -6.33
CA GLY A 102 13.82 6.48 -6.35
C GLY A 102 13.07 5.22 -5.88
N GLN A 103 11.75 5.30 -5.62
CA GLN A 103 10.89 4.11 -5.44
C GLN A 103 9.76 4.10 -6.46
N LYS A 104 9.41 2.90 -6.94
CA LYS A 104 8.27 2.69 -7.82
C LYS A 104 6.97 2.93 -7.03
N CYS A 105 6.02 3.67 -7.60
CA CYS A 105 4.72 3.90 -6.97
C CYS A 105 4.01 2.55 -6.71
N LEU A 106 3.23 2.47 -5.62
CA LEU A 106 2.43 1.30 -5.27
C LEU A 106 1.53 0.83 -6.43
N TRP A 107 1.03 1.79 -7.21
CA TRP A 107 0.06 1.57 -8.30
C TRP A 107 0.70 1.50 -9.69
N CYS A 108 2.02 1.32 -9.76
CA CYS A 108 2.73 1.17 -11.03
C CYS A 108 2.70 -0.26 -11.57
N GLY A 109 2.14 -0.46 -12.76
CA GLY A 109 2.21 -1.72 -13.49
C GLY A 109 1.03 -1.94 -14.42
N GLU A 110 1.20 -2.84 -15.38
CA GLU A 110 0.11 -3.43 -16.16
C GLU A 110 -0.43 -4.64 -15.37
N GLY A 111 -1.75 -4.75 -15.22
CA GLY A 111 -2.37 -5.88 -14.53
C GLY A 111 -3.11 -5.55 -13.23
N TRP A 112 -3.60 -4.31 -13.08
CA TRP A 112 -4.75 -4.07 -12.19
C TRP A 112 -5.97 -4.66 -12.86
#